data_AF-A0A179A2A2-F1
#
_entry.id   AF-A0A179A2A2-F1
#
_cell.length_a   1.000
_cell.length_b   1.000
_cell.length_c   1.000
_cell.angle_alpha   90.00
_cell.angle_beta   90.00
_cell.angle_gamma   90.00
#
_symmetry.space_group_name_H-M   'P 1'
#
loop_
_entity.id
_entity.type
_entity.pdbx_description
1 polymer ?
#
loop_
_entity_poly.entity_id
_entity_poly.type
_entity_poly.pdbx_seq_one_letter_code
_entity_poly.pdbx_strand_id
1 'polypeptide(L)'
;MPVTTRSKGSERQTQLDDFDTKNGSRAKPRNPKPTRPATPPTKKESDPRSKRKSKQSEVEARPIKKQKQKQTSIKPDEDLPPEENSKPVIINRAPVLQLWAACVSQALYPALPWSTHLSIGSAISTLCAISKGRAIGTMDKPSDDNPTERAKKERKKRAAEESADDEVNVMRFRLLLKGGNAVVSGKPQKANEALLKGKFGSGDEYERIKRAMEEAIASWKNKGQEEEALNVKAFHMYEEFRPSVQSGQGGWGRKGQLSPEKIRAVVAGG
;
A
#
# COMPACT_ATOMS: atom_id res chain seq x y z
N MET A 1 -30.08 -3.37 75.55
CA MET A 1 -31.08 -2.28 75.55
C MET A 1 -30.80 -1.39 74.34
N PRO A 2 -31.74 -1.29 73.39
CA PRO A 2 -31.59 -0.59 72.12
C PRO A 2 -32.08 0.87 72.22
N VAL A 3 -31.57 1.80 71.40
CA VAL A 3 -32.31 3.02 71.04
C VAL A 3 -32.08 3.38 69.57
N THR A 4 -33.17 3.16 68.83
CA THR A 4 -33.59 3.58 67.49
C THR A 4 -33.50 5.11 67.27
N THR A 5 -33.28 5.59 66.04
CA THR A 5 -34.18 6.41 65.17
C THR A 5 -33.32 7.48 64.46
N ARG A 6 -33.61 8.10 63.31
CA ARG A 6 -34.60 8.00 62.21
C ARG A 6 -34.36 9.24 61.29
N SER A 7 -34.87 9.17 60.05
CA SER A 7 -35.26 10.26 59.13
C SER A 7 -34.16 10.89 58.27
N LYS A 8 -34.16 10.71 56.93
CA LYS A 8 -35.08 11.22 55.88
C LYS A 8 -34.89 12.72 55.57
N GLY A 9 -34.44 12.99 54.34
CA GLY A 9 -35.30 13.67 53.37
C GLY A 9 -34.84 15.03 52.82
N SER A 10 -34.81 15.07 51.48
CA SER A 10 -35.33 16.15 50.62
C SER A 10 -34.48 17.38 50.29
N GLU A 11 -33.92 17.35 49.07
CA GLU A 11 -34.36 18.16 47.91
C GLU A 11 -34.36 19.71 47.96
N ARG A 12 -33.82 20.29 46.86
CA ARG A 12 -34.12 21.60 46.20
C ARG A 12 -33.17 22.79 46.39
N GLN A 13 -32.31 22.98 45.38
CA GLN A 13 -32.30 24.07 44.39
C GLN A 13 -32.85 25.47 44.77
N THR A 14 -31.98 26.49 44.65
CA THR A 14 -32.19 27.88 44.17
C THR A 14 -30.77 28.47 43.92
N GLN A 15 -30.38 29.02 42.76
CA GLN A 15 -30.82 30.21 42.01
C GLN A 15 -30.45 31.55 42.71
N LEU A 16 -30.05 32.53 41.87
CA LEU A 16 -29.86 33.99 42.09
C LEU A 16 -28.44 34.39 42.56
N ASP A 17 -27.77 35.45 42.07
CA ASP A 17 -28.05 36.64 41.23
C ASP A 17 -26.71 37.05 40.54
N ASP A 18 -26.63 37.47 39.28
CA ASP A 18 -27.03 38.76 38.66
C ASP A 18 -26.20 39.97 39.13
N PHE A 19 -25.39 40.57 38.22
CA PHE A 19 -25.33 42.03 38.02
C PHE A 19 -24.54 42.43 36.75
N ASP A 20 -25.31 42.78 35.72
CA ASP A 20 -25.30 44.05 34.95
C ASP A 20 -24.14 44.48 34.00
N THR A 21 -24.39 44.25 32.70
CA THR A 21 -24.75 45.24 31.64
C THR A 21 -23.77 46.26 31.00
N LYS A 22 -23.87 46.24 29.64
CA LYS A 22 -23.64 47.25 28.57
C LYS A 22 -22.19 47.53 28.10
N ASN A 23 -21.78 47.18 26.87
CA ASN A 23 -22.22 47.42 25.48
C ASN A 23 -21.42 48.56 24.82
N GLY A 24 -20.76 48.28 23.68
CA GLY A 24 -20.09 49.32 22.88
C GLY A 24 -19.05 48.85 21.85
N SER A 25 -19.52 48.38 20.69
CA SER A 25 -18.99 48.71 19.35
C SER A 25 -17.59 48.24 18.85
N ARG A 26 -17.64 47.25 17.93
CA ARG A 26 -17.12 47.29 16.53
C ARG A 26 -15.60 47.42 16.27
N ALA A 27 -14.97 46.35 15.77
CA ALA A 27 -14.30 46.27 14.44
C ALA A 27 -13.55 44.94 14.21
N LYS A 28 -13.41 44.56 12.93
CA LYS A 28 -13.06 43.24 12.35
C LYS A 28 -11.53 42.96 12.24
N PRO A 29 -11.13 41.72 11.88
CA PRO A 29 -9.83 41.11 12.23
C PRO A 29 -8.75 41.22 11.13
N ARG A 30 -7.49 40.98 11.49
CA ARG A 30 -6.40 40.74 10.52
C ARG A 30 -5.50 39.57 10.92
N ASN A 31 -5.36 38.66 9.97
CA ASN A 31 -4.57 37.44 9.92
C ASN A 31 -3.18 37.76 9.31
N PRO A 32 -2.05 37.19 9.78
CA PRO A 32 -0.78 37.30 9.04
C PRO A 32 -0.40 36.00 8.32
N LYS A 33 -0.12 36.10 7.01
CA LYS A 33 0.63 35.13 6.20
C LYS A 33 2.10 35.59 6.09
N PRO A 34 3.08 34.68 5.97
CA PRO A 34 4.50 35.03 5.89
C PRO A 34 4.99 35.29 4.45
N THR A 35 5.92 36.24 4.33
CA THR A 35 6.60 36.74 3.12
C THR A 35 7.90 35.98 2.81
N ARG A 36 8.11 35.62 1.54
CA ARG A 36 9.41 35.25 0.93
C ARG A 36 10.23 36.53 0.66
N PRO A 37 11.56 36.50 0.73
CA PRO A 37 12.40 37.48 0.05
C PRO A 37 12.96 36.95 -1.28
N ALA A 38 13.12 37.87 -2.24
CA ALA A 38 13.76 37.68 -3.54
C ALA A 38 14.93 38.66 -3.68
N THR A 39 15.98 38.23 -4.37
CA THR A 39 17.19 38.98 -4.76
C THR A 39 17.30 39.10 -6.29
N PRO A 40 17.77 40.23 -6.83
CA PRO A 40 18.52 40.31 -8.10
C PRO A 40 19.95 40.89 -7.83
N PRO A 41 20.90 41.05 -8.79
CA PRO A 41 20.73 41.25 -10.25
C PRO A 41 21.80 40.63 -11.18
N THR A 42 21.55 40.62 -12.51
CA THR A 42 22.39 41.25 -13.57
C THR A 42 22.01 40.75 -14.98
N LYS A 43 21.86 41.70 -15.91
CA LYS A 43 21.89 41.53 -17.38
C LYS A 43 22.97 42.47 -17.92
N LYS A 44 23.78 42.01 -18.88
CA LYS A 44 24.35 42.84 -19.95
C LYS A 44 24.51 41.99 -21.22
N GLU A 45 23.97 42.51 -22.32
CA GLU A 45 24.01 42.01 -23.70
C GLU A 45 25.36 42.31 -24.38
N SER A 46 25.73 41.52 -25.39
CA SER A 46 26.15 41.99 -26.73
C SER A 46 26.52 40.82 -27.67
N ASP A 47 25.83 40.77 -28.82
CA ASP A 47 26.09 40.00 -30.06
C ASP A 47 27.18 40.70 -30.94
N PRO A 48 27.52 40.29 -32.19
CA PRO A 48 27.47 38.99 -32.90
C PRO A 48 28.80 38.68 -33.70
N ARG A 49 28.84 37.55 -34.47
CA ARG A 49 29.34 37.44 -35.88
C ARG A 49 30.22 36.21 -36.25
N SER A 50 29.82 35.58 -37.37
CA SER A 50 30.62 34.98 -38.47
C SER A 50 30.85 33.46 -38.62
N LYS A 51 30.15 32.92 -39.64
CA LYS A 51 30.64 32.13 -40.82
C LYS A 51 30.96 30.62 -40.70
N ARG A 52 30.03 29.84 -41.29
CA ARG A 52 30.19 28.94 -42.47
C ARG A 52 31.55 28.21 -42.65
N LYS A 53 31.51 26.86 -42.74
CA LYS A 53 31.87 26.12 -43.99
C LYS A 53 31.41 24.66 -43.98
N SER A 54 30.82 24.24 -45.10
CA SER A 54 30.53 22.86 -45.49
C SER A 54 31.77 22.18 -46.10
N LYS A 55 31.82 20.84 -46.08
CA LYS A 55 32.05 20.02 -47.29
C LYS A 55 31.80 18.52 -47.06
N GLN A 56 31.05 17.95 -47.99
CA GLN A 56 30.79 16.53 -48.26
C GLN A 56 31.97 15.85 -48.96
N SER A 57 32.06 14.52 -48.86
CA SER A 57 32.15 13.50 -49.94
C SER A 57 32.47 12.15 -49.26
N GLU A 58 31.68 11.08 -49.33
CA GLU A 58 31.40 10.19 -50.50
C GLU A 58 32.71 9.51 -50.97
N VAL A 59 32.90 8.20 -51.11
CA VAL A 59 32.16 7.14 -51.83
C VAL A 59 32.77 5.78 -51.37
N GLU A 60 32.01 4.75 -50.98
CA GLU A 60 31.60 3.59 -51.81
C GLU A 60 32.55 2.37 -51.83
N ALA A 61 32.06 1.21 -51.39
CA ALA A 61 31.85 0.02 -52.25
C ALA A 61 31.53 -1.27 -51.44
N ARG A 62 30.44 -1.90 -51.87
CA ARG A 62 29.79 -3.20 -51.54
C ARG A 62 30.58 -4.41 -52.14
N PRO A 63 30.02 -5.65 -52.27
CA PRO A 63 29.19 -6.53 -51.41
C PRO A 63 29.63 -8.02 -51.47
N ILE A 64 29.09 -8.93 -50.62
CA ILE A 64 28.93 -10.36 -51.00
C ILE A 64 27.55 -10.88 -50.58
N LYS A 65 26.89 -11.54 -51.55
CA LYS A 65 25.55 -12.17 -51.55
C LYS A 65 25.60 -13.63 -51.04
N LYS A 66 24.46 -14.14 -50.54
CA LYS A 66 23.89 -15.50 -50.80
C LYS A 66 22.44 -15.52 -50.27
N GLN A 67 21.44 -15.42 -51.15
CA GLN A 67 20.54 -16.48 -51.67
C GLN A 67 19.57 -17.03 -50.60
N LYS A 68 18.28 -16.66 -50.61
CA LYS A 68 17.14 -17.11 -51.45
C LYS A 68 16.39 -18.29 -50.80
N GLN A 69 15.17 -18.03 -50.31
CA GLN A 69 14.00 -18.90 -50.54
C GLN A 69 12.70 -18.13 -50.32
N LYS A 70 11.68 -18.56 -51.07
CA LYS A 70 10.45 -17.88 -51.47
C LYS A 70 9.29 -18.74 -50.95
N GLN A 71 8.17 -18.08 -50.58
CA GLN A 71 6.83 -18.65 -50.30
C GLN A 71 6.76 -19.49 -49.01
N THR A 72 5.75 -19.35 -48.17
CA THR A 72 4.31 -19.38 -48.49
C THR A 72 3.48 -18.47 -47.60
N SER A 73 2.46 -17.88 -48.21
CA SER A 73 1.31 -17.25 -47.57
C SER A 73 0.58 -18.27 -46.70
N ILE A 74 0.51 -18.05 -45.38
CA ILE A 74 -0.55 -18.59 -44.51
C ILE A 74 -0.91 -17.50 -43.49
N LYS A 75 -2.11 -16.94 -43.65
CA LYS A 75 -2.96 -16.46 -42.56
C LYS A 75 -4.33 -17.10 -42.81
N PRO A 76 -5.19 -17.32 -41.81
CA PRO A 76 -5.07 -16.91 -40.40
C PRO A 76 -5.25 -18.09 -39.44
N ASP A 77 -4.55 -18.09 -38.31
CA ASP A 77 -5.07 -18.77 -37.13
C ASP A 77 -4.95 -17.80 -35.95
N GLU A 78 -6.05 -17.69 -35.23
CA GLU A 78 -6.28 -16.83 -34.09
C GLU A 78 -5.44 -17.32 -32.90
N ASP A 79 -4.17 -16.92 -32.80
CA ASP A 79 -3.50 -16.80 -31.50
C ASP A 79 -2.12 -16.14 -31.62
N LEU A 80 -2.02 -14.89 -31.13
CA LEU A 80 -0.77 -14.13 -30.95
C LEU A 80 -0.92 -13.32 -29.64
N PRO A 81 0.08 -13.27 -28.75
CA PRO A 81 0.85 -14.38 -28.17
C PRO A 81 0.91 -14.31 -26.61
N PRO A 82 1.37 -15.36 -25.90
CA PRO A 82 1.61 -15.35 -24.44
C PRO A 82 2.63 -14.30 -23.94
N GLU A 83 3.36 -13.64 -24.85
CA GLU A 83 4.42 -12.67 -24.56
C GLU A 83 3.96 -11.46 -23.74
N GLU A 84 2.68 -11.05 -23.80
CA GLU A 84 2.22 -9.87 -23.05
C GLU A 84 1.91 -10.16 -21.58
N ASN A 85 1.43 -11.37 -21.28
CA ASN A 85 1.14 -11.81 -19.92
C ASN A 85 2.40 -12.16 -19.12
N SER A 86 3.54 -12.30 -19.79
CA SER A 86 4.83 -12.61 -19.17
C SER A 86 5.68 -11.39 -18.87
N LYS A 87 5.28 -10.19 -19.35
CA LYS A 87 6.06 -8.96 -19.20
C LYS A 87 6.26 -8.62 -17.71
N PRO A 88 7.52 -8.42 -17.26
CA PRO A 88 7.78 -8.06 -15.88
C PRO A 88 7.39 -6.61 -15.57
N VAL A 89 6.94 -6.36 -14.35
CA VAL A 89 6.51 -5.04 -13.86
C VAL A 89 7.54 -4.48 -12.87
N ILE A 90 7.84 -3.18 -12.96
CA ILE A 90 8.76 -2.50 -12.04
C ILE A 90 7.96 -1.85 -10.90
N ILE A 91 7.96 -2.48 -9.73
CA ILE A 91 7.07 -2.11 -8.62
C ILE A 91 7.73 -2.27 -7.25
N ASN A 92 7.26 -1.49 -6.27
CA ASN A 92 7.66 -1.62 -4.87
C ASN A 92 7.12 -2.92 -4.25
N ARG A 93 7.83 -3.47 -3.27
CA ARG A 93 7.39 -4.66 -2.51
C ARG A 93 6.04 -4.48 -1.80
N ALA A 94 5.79 -3.31 -1.22
CA ALA A 94 4.58 -3.03 -0.43
C ALA A 94 3.25 -3.20 -1.21
N PRO A 95 3.03 -2.55 -2.37
CA PRO A 95 1.80 -2.77 -3.15
C PRO A 95 1.64 -4.21 -3.64
N VAL A 96 2.74 -4.93 -3.90
CA VAL A 96 2.68 -6.35 -4.28
C VAL A 96 2.20 -7.21 -3.10
N LEU A 97 2.75 -6.98 -1.90
CA LEU A 97 2.31 -7.66 -0.69
C LEU A 97 0.84 -7.35 -0.37
N GLN A 98 0.42 -6.10 -0.54
CA GLN A 98 -0.97 -5.70 -0.34
C GLN A 98 -1.92 -6.45 -1.28
N LEU A 99 -1.60 -6.55 -2.57
CA LEU A 99 -2.43 -7.28 -3.53
C LEU A 99 -2.42 -8.79 -3.26
N TRP A 100 -1.25 -9.37 -3.02
CA TRP A 100 -1.10 -10.79 -2.69
C TRP A 100 -1.92 -11.17 -1.45
N ALA A 101 -1.81 -10.39 -0.38
CA ALA A 101 -2.57 -10.57 0.84
C ALA A 101 -4.08 -10.53 0.60
N ALA A 102 -4.55 -9.62 -0.28
CA ALA A 102 -5.95 -9.53 -0.64
C ALA A 102 -6.42 -10.80 -1.35
N CYS A 103 -5.68 -11.28 -2.36
CA CYS A 103 -5.99 -12.53 -3.06
C CYS A 103 -5.99 -13.76 -2.13
N VAL A 104 -5.00 -13.86 -1.24
CA VAL A 104 -4.95 -14.94 -0.23
C VAL A 104 -6.14 -14.85 0.73
N SER A 105 -6.48 -13.65 1.20
CA SER A 105 -7.63 -13.47 2.09
C SER A 105 -8.95 -13.79 1.41
N GLN A 106 -9.09 -13.51 0.11
CA GLN A 106 -10.26 -13.91 -0.69
C GLN A 106 -10.36 -15.41 -0.82
N ALA A 107 -9.22 -16.09 -0.97
CA ALA A 107 -9.18 -17.53 -1.02
C ALA A 107 -9.56 -18.15 0.33
N LEU A 108 -9.11 -17.60 1.46
CA LEU A 108 -9.42 -18.12 2.80
C LEU A 108 -10.82 -17.75 3.30
N TYR A 109 -11.33 -16.58 2.91
CA TYR A 109 -12.60 -16.02 3.40
C TYR A 109 -13.47 -15.53 2.24
N PRO A 110 -13.96 -16.43 1.37
CA PRO A 110 -14.69 -16.06 0.15
C PRO A 110 -16.02 -15.34 0.40
N ALA A 111 -16.55 -15.41 1.63
CA ALA A 111 -17.78 -14.72 2.03
C ALA A 111 -17.60 -13.20 2.25
N LEU A 112 -16.37 -12.72 2.41
CA LEU A 112 -16.09 -11.30 2.64
C LEU A 112 -16.05 -10.53 1.30
N PRO A 113 -16.44 -9.25 1.29
CA PRO A 113 -16.36 -8.45 0.08
C PRO A 113 -14.90 -8.09 -0.28
N TRP A 114 -14.63 -7.86 -1.57
CA TRP A 114 -13.30 -7.49 -2.08
C TRP A 114 -12.69 -6.25 -1.39
N SER A 115 -13.52 -5.28 -1.00
CA SER A 115 -13.08 -4.13 -0.21
C SER A 115 -12.47 -4.57 1.14
N THR A 116 -13.04 -5.55 1.82
CA THR A 116 -12.47 -6.10 3.06
C THR A 116 -11.13 -6.78 2.79
N HIS A 117 -11.01 -7.54 1.70
CA HIS A 117 -9.74 -8.18 1.30
C HIS A 117 -8.63 -7.16 1.01
N LEU A 118 -8.95 -6.08 0.29
CA LEU A 118 -8.01 -4.99 0.06
C LEU A 118 -7.61 -4.26 1.35
N SER A 119 -8.55 -4.12 2.27
CA SER A 119 -8.30 -3.55 3.60
C SER A 119 -7.34 -4.42 4.42
N ILE A 120 -7.59 -5.74 4.45
CA ILE A 120 -6.71 -6.75 5.04
C ILE A 120 -5.31 -6.66 4.44
N GLY A 121 -5.20 -6.62 3.10
CA GLY A 121 -3.90 -6.49 2.45
C GLY A 121 -3.17 -5.20 2.79
N SER A 122 -3.90 -4.06 2.87
CA SER A 122 -3.34 -2.78 3.29
C SER A 122 -2.80 -2.85 4.73
N ALA A 123 -3.55 -3.51 5.62
CA ALA A 123 -3.16 -3.71 7.00
C ALA A 123 -1.87 -4.53 7.12
N ILE A 124 -1.77 -5.67 6.43
CA ILE A 124 -0.57 -6.53 6.45
C ILE A 124 0.64 -5.80 5.88
N SER A 125 0.49 -5.13 4.73
CA SER A 125 1.58 -4.33 4.15
C SER A 125 2.05 -3.23 5.11
N THR A 126 1.13 -2.58 5.81
CA THR A 126 1.45 -1.55 6.81
C THR A 126 2.19 -2.14 8.01
N LEU A 127 1.75 -3.28 8.54
CA LEU A 127 2.42 -3.98 9.64
C LEU A 127 3.85 -4.40 9.25
N CYS A 128 4.04 -4.92 8.04
CA CYS A 128 5.36 -5.29 7.51
C CYS A 128 6.26 -4.06 7.32
N ALA A 129 5.72 -2.95 6.82
CA ALA A 129 6.46 -1.68 6.71
C ALA A 129 6.85 -1.12 8.08
N ILE A 130 5.99 -1.21 9.10
CA ILE A 130 6.36 -0.77 10.45
C ILE A 130 7.45 -1.68 11.03
N SER A 131 7.28 -2.99 10.92
CA SER A 131 8.24 -3.98 11.44
C SER A 131 9.61 -3.84 10.80
N LYS A 132 9.66 -3.79 9.47
CA LYS A 132 10.93 -3.64 8.75
C LYS A 132 11.56 -2.27 9.04
N GLY A 133 10.76 -1.20 9.19
CA GLY A 133 11.25 0.16 9.42
C GLY A 133 11.97 0.28 10.75
N ARG A 134 11.46 -0.41 11.77
CA ARG A 134 12.13 -0.58 13.06
C ARG A 134 13.39 -1.44 12.95
N ALA A 135 13.35 -2.53 12.17
CA ALA A 135 14.48 -3.43 12.00
C ALA A 135 15.68 -2.75 11.31
N ILE A 136 15.44 -1.79 10.40
CA ILE A 136 16.49 -1.03 9.73
C ILE A 136 16.80 0.32 10.40
N GLY A 137 16.19 0.61 11.56
CA GLY A 137 16.42 1.86 12.31
C GLY A 137 15.87 3.13 11.66
N THR A 138 14.99 3.02 10.67
CA THR A 138 14.34 4.19 10.02
C THR A 138 13.11 4.67 10.78
N MET A 139 12.53 3.82 11.63
CA MET A 139 11.49 4.20 12.57
C MET A 139 11.98 3.92 13.98
N ASP A 140 11.75 4.87 14.88
CA ASP A 140 12.04 4.65 16.29
C ASP A 140 11.29 3.42 16.80
N LYS A 141 11.98 2.63 17.62
CA LYS A 141 11.29 1.63 18.43
C LYS A 141 10.32 2.42 19.32
N PRO A 142 9.06 1.98 19.46
CA PRO A 142 8.18 2.59 20.44
C PRO A 142 8.91 2.55 21.78
N SER A 143 9.20 3.72 22.35
CA SER A 143 9.74 3.84 23.69
C SER A 143 8.65 3.37 24.65
N ASP A 144 8.63 2.06 24.93
CA ASP A 144 7.81 1.48 26.01
C ASP A 144 8.35 1.89 27.41
N ASP A 145 9.40 2.72 27.45
CA ASP A 145 9.99 3.26 28.68
C ASP A 145 9.03 4.16 29.46
N ASN A 146 8.01 4.73 28.82
CA ASN A 146 6.98 5.50 29.51
C ASN A 146 5.72 4.64 29.74
N PRO A 147 5.38 4.28 30.99
CA PRO A 147 4.22 3.46 31.31
C PRO A 147 2.89 4.07 30.83
N THR A 148 2.83 5.40 30.67
CA THR A 148 1.63 6.10 30.17
C THR A 148 1.34 5.82 28.70
N GLU A 149 2.37 5.80 27.83
CA GLU A 149 2.21 5.52 26.40
C GLU A 149 1.90 4.03 26.16
N ARG A 150 2.49 3.14 26.98
CA ARG A 150 2.15 1.72 26.97
C ARG A 150 0.68 1.49 27.35
N ALA A 151 0.21 2.10 28.44
CA ALA A 151 -1.19 2.02 28.87
C ALA A 151 -2.16 2.59 27.82
N LYS A 152 -1.78 3.70 27.16
CA LYS A 152 -2.59 4.30 26.09
C LYS A 152 -2.69 3.40 24.86
N LYS A 153 -1.59 2.78 24.44
CA LYS A 153 -1.56 1.81 23.33
C LYS A 153 -2.36 0.56 23.66
N GLU A 154 -2.24 0.06 24.87
CA GLU A 154 -2.98 -1.10 25.35
C GLU A 154 -4.48 -0.81 25.44
N ARG A 155 -4.88 0.34 25.99
CA ARG A 155 -6.27 0.81 25.98
C ARG A 155 -6.81 0.93 24.56
N LYS A 156 -6.01 1.43 23.61
CA LYS A 156 -6.41 1.53 22.19
C LYS A 156 -6.56 0.15 21.54
N LYS A 157 -5.69 -0.81 21.87
CA LYS A 157 -5.80 -2.21 21.41
C LYS A 157 -7.05 -2.87 21.96
N ARG A 158 -7.28 -2.77 23.27
CA ARG A 158 -8.45 -3.31 23.95
C ARG A 158 -9.76 -2.71 23.43
N ALA A 159 -9.81 -1.39 23.25
CA ALA A 159 -10.96 -0.74 22.64
C ALA A 159 -11.18 -1.15 21.17
N ALA A 160 -10.10 -1.47 20.43
CA ALA A 160 -10.21 -2.00 19.07
C ALA A 160 -10.72 -3.44 19.06
N GLU A 161 -10.33 -4.27 20.04
CA GLU A 161 -10.83 -5.64 20.25
C GLU A 161 -12.29 -5.64 20.68
N GLU A 162 -12.66 -4.84 21.67
CA GLU A 162 -14.04 -4.71 22.18
C GLU A 162 -15.01 -4.12 21.13
N SER A 163 -14.49 -3.41 20.12
CA SER A 163 -15.30 -2.85 19.04
C SER A 163 -15.05 -3.46 17.67
N ALA A 164 -14.34 -4.60 17.62
CA ALA A 164 -14.20 -5.40 16.42
C ALA A 164 -15.46 -6.24 16.22
N ASP A 165 -15.92 -6.31 14.98
CA ASP A 165 -17.06 -7.14 14.61
C ASP A 165 -16.60 -8.60 14.37
N ASP A 166 -15.40 -8.77 13.80
CA ASP A 166 -14.82 -10.06 13.44
C ASP A 166 -13.29 -10.07 13.59
N GLU A 167 -12.70 -11.26 13.65
CA GLU A 167 -11.25 -11.50 13.56
C GLU A 167 -10.93 -12.42 12.38
N VAL A 168 -9.90 -12.07 11.61
CA VAL A 168 -9.39 -12.88 10.50
C VAL A 168 -7.91 -13.15 10.65
N ASN A 169 -7.48 -14.33 10.19
CA ASN A 169 -6.08 -14.74 10.19
C ASN A 169 -5.62 -14.97 8.75
N VAL A 170 -4.75 -14.09 8.27
CA VAL A 170 -4.22 -14.14 6.89
C VAL A 170 -2.71 -14.03 6.92
N MET A 171 -2.02 -14.99 6.30
CA MET A 171 -0.56 -15.11 6.32
C MET A 171 0.04 -15.09 7.74
N ARG A 172 -0.66 -15.69 8.71
CA ARG A 172 -0.33 -15.65 10.16
C ARG A 172 -0.45 -14.28 10.83
N PHE A 173 -1.01 -13.28 10.14
CA PHE A 173 -1.39 -12.00 10.74
C PHE A 173 -2.82 -12.09 11.24
N ARG A 174 -2.99 -11.96 12.56
CA ARG A 174 -4.31 -11.78 13.19
C ARG A 174 -4.74 -10.32 13.07
N LEU A 175 -5.86 -10.09 12.41
CA LEU A 175 -6.40 -8.77 12.11
C LEU A 175 -7.83 -8.67 12.60
N LEU A 176 -8.13 -7.56 13.26
CA LEU A 176 -9.47 -7.23 13.71
C LEU A 176 -10.19 -6.45 12.61
N LEU A 177 -11.42 -6.84 12.30
CA LEU A 177 -12.28 -6.16 11.34
C LEU A 177 -13.30 -5.30 12.09
N LYS A 178 -13.48 -4.06 11.62
CA LYS A 178 -14.52 -3.14 12.09
C LYS A 178 -15.22 -2.50 10.90
N GLY A 179 -16.52 -2.74 10.76
CA GLY A 179 -17.32 -2.32 9.61
C GLY A 179 -16.70 -2.76 8.28
N GLY A 180 -16.20 -4.00 8.21
CA GLY A 180 -15.52 -4.55 7.02
C GLY A 180 -14.13 -3.99 6.74
N ASN A 181 -13.52 -3.22 7.65
CA ASN A 181 -12.16 -2.71 7.48
C ASN A 181 -11.21 -3.28 8.55
N ALA A 182 -10.05 -3.76 8.13
CA ALA A 182 -8.98 -4.19 9.01
C ALA A 182 -8.42 -3.02 9.81
N VAL A 183 -8.28 -3.19 11.12
CA VAL A 183 -7.80 -2.16 12.04
C VAL A 183 -6.33 -2.38 12.33
N VAL A 184 -5.50 -1.35 12.08
CA VAL A 184 -4.08 -1.35 12.42
C VAL A 184 -3.76 -0.20 13.35
N SER A 185 -3.17 -0.50 14.50
CA SER A 185 -2.84 0.51 15.52
C SER A 185 -4.04 1.38 15.90
N GLY A 186 -5.23 0.78 15.95
CA GLY A 186 -6.51 1.44 16.25
C GLY A 186 -6.96 2.47 15.20
N LYS A 187 -6.49 2.37 13.95
CA LYS A 187 -7.03 3.10 12.79
C LYS A 187 -7.57 2.09 11.78
N PRO A 188 -8.82 2.22 11.31
CA PRO A 188 -9.33 1.37 10.24
C PRO A 188 -8.58 1.68 8.94
N GLN A 189 -8.12 0.64 8.25
CA GLN A 189 -7.48 0.74 6.95
C GLN A 189 -8.57 0.72 5.88
N LYS A 190 -8.88 1.87 5.29
CA LYS A 190 -9.86 1.90 4.20
C LYS A 190 -9.25 1.30 2.93
N ALA A 191 -9.98 0.40 2.28
CA ALA A 191 -9.60 -0.09 0.97
C ALA A 191 -9.64 1.03 -0.07
N ASN A 192 -8.54 1.20 -0.81
CA ASN A 192 -8.49 2.07 -1.98
C ASN A 192 -7.83 1.35 -3.13
N GLU A 193 -8.65 0.67 -3.93
CA GLU A 193 -8.19 -0.08 -5.10
C GLU A 193 -7.61 0.84 -6.16
N ALA A 194 -8.20 2.02 -6.39
CA ALA A 194 -7.70 2.96 -7.38
C ALA A 194 -6.27 3.44 -7.07
N LEU A 195 -5.96 3.72 -5.80
CA LEU A 195 -4.61 4.04 -5.36
C LEU A 195 -3.66 2.85 -5.49
N LEU A 196 -4.15 1.62 -5.30
CA LEU A 196 -3.34 0.43 -5.50
C LEU A 196 -3.02 0.23 -6.99
N LYS A 197 -4.03 0.27 -7.86
CA LYS A 197 -3.89 0.22 -9.33
C LYS A 197 -2.85 1.22 -9.82
N GLY A 198 -2.94 2.48 -9.37
CA GLY A 198 -1.98 3.53 -9.72
C GLY A 198 -0.52 3.26 -9.31
N LYS A 199 -0.27 2.37 -8.34
CA LYS A 199 1.11 1.96 -7.96
C LYS A 199 1.69 0.89 -8.90
N PHE A 200 0.84 0.14 -9.61
CA PHE A 200 1.27 -0.89 -10.55
C PHE A 200 1.64 -0.32 -11.92
N GLY A 201 1.03 0.80 -12.32
CA GLY A 201 1.32 1.43 -13.60
C GLY A 201 0.09 2.09 -14.20
N SER A 202 0.23 2.49 -15.46
CA SER A 202 -0.87 2.99 -16.28
C SER A 202 -1.14 1.94 -17.34
N GLY A 203 -2.19 1.15 -17.15
CA GLY A 203 -2.53 0.05 -18.02
C GLY A 203 -3.17 -1.11 -17.26
N ASP A 204 -3.01 -2.29 -17.80
CA ASP A 204 -3.53 -3.57 -17.32
C ASP A 204 -2.51 -4.32 -16.42
N GLU A 205 -1.39 -3.72 -16.01
CA GLU A 205 -0.40 -4.36 -15.14
C GLU A 205 -1.01 -4.94 -13.86
N TYR A 206 -1.88 -4.15 -13.20
CA TYR A 206 -2.56 -4.58 -11.98
C TYR A 206 -3.41 -5.83 -12.22
N GLU A 207 -4.18 -5.83 -13.31
CA GLU A 207 -5.15 -6.88 -13.62
C GLU A 207 -4.42 -8.15 -14.05
N ARG A 208 -3.34 -8.04 -14.82
CA ARG A 208 -2.45 -9.16 -15.16
C ARG A 208 -1.83 -9.80 -13.93
N ILE A 209 -1.26 -9.01 -13.02
CA ILE A 209 -0.63 -9.53 -11.80
C ILE A 209 -1.68 -10.14 -10.86
N LYS A 210 -2.83 -9.48 -10.67
CA LYS A 210 -3.94 -9.99 -9.86
C LYS A 210 -4.41 -11.35 -10.40
N ARG A 211 -4.66 -11.43 -11.71
CA ARG A 211 -5.07 -12.67 -12.37
C ARG A 211 -4.02 -13.77 -12.19
N ALA A 212 -2.74 -13.47 -12.38
CA ALA A 212 -1.67 -14.45 -12.18
C ALA A 212 -1.61 -14.97 -10.74
N MET A 213 -1.84 -14.12 -9.73
CA MET A 213 -1.92 -14.52 -8.32
C MET A 213 -3.14 -15.41 -8.05
N GLU A 214 -4.31 -15.04 -8.55
CA GLU A 214 -5.56 -15.79 -8.38
C GLU A 214 -5.51 -17.17 -9.03
N GLU A 215 -5.04 -17.25 -10.28
CA GLU A 215 -4.83 -18.51 -11.00
C GLU A 215 -3.86 -19.42 -10.26
N ALA A 216 -2.78 -18.86 -9.71
CA ALA A 216 -1.79 -19.64 -8.99
C ALA A 216 -2.33 -20.18 -7.66
N ILE A 217 -3.09 -19.37 -6.91
CA ILE A 217 -3.76 -19.82 -5.67
C ILE A 217 -4.82 -20.89 -5.99
N ALA A 218 -5.61 -20.70 -7.05
CA ALA A 218 -6.60 -21.68 -7.47
C ALA A 218 -5.95 -23.01 -7.87
N SER A 219 -4.85 -22.97 -8.62
CA SER A 219 -4.05 -24.16 -8.97
C SER A 219 -3.53 -24.86 -7.72
N TRP A 220 -3.03 -24.10 -6.74
CA TRP A 220 -2.55 -24.66 -5.47
C TRP A 220 -3.67 -25.34 -4.67
N LYS A 221 -4.86 -24.73 -4.58
CA LYS A 221 -6.04 -25.32 -3.92
C LYS A 221 -6.52 -26.59 -4.61
N ASN A 222 -6.53 -26.61 -5.94
CA ASN A 222 -6.97 -27.77 -6.72
C ASN A 222 -6.08 -29.01 -6.53
N LYS A 223 -4.87 -28.86 -5.98
CA LYS A 223 -4.00 -29.98 -5.62
C LYS A 223 -4.40 -30.67 -4.31
N GLY A 224 -5.55 -30.31 -3.73
CA GLY A 224 -6.05 -30.90 -2.48
C GLY A 224 -5.27 -30.46 -1.24
N GLN A 225 -4.57 -29.32 -1.31
CA GLN A 225 -3.88 -28.74 -0.16
C GLN A 225 -4.89 -28.07 0.79
N GLU A 226 -4.68 -28.24 2.09
CA GLU A 226 -5.54 -27.65 3.14
C GLU A 226 -5.44 -26.12 3.18
N GLU A 227 -6.55 -25.44 3.52
CA GLU A 227 -6.57 -23.97 3.60
C GLU A 227 -5.61 -23.42 4.67
N GLU A 228 -5.42 -24.15 5.77
CA GLU A 228 -4.46 -23.80 6.81
C GLU A 228 -3.02 -23.79 6.29
N ALA A 229 -2.69 -24.71 5.37
CA ALA A 229 -1.38 -24.73 4.74
C ALA A 229 -1.16 -23.49 3.86
N LEU A 230 -2.21 -22.96 3.21
CA LEU A 230 -2.11 -21.69 2.48
C LEU A 230 -1.78 -20.54 3.42
N ASN A 231 -2.47 -20.47 4.57
CA ASN A 231 -2.24 -19.42 5.55
C ASN A 231 -0.79 -19.43 6.10
N VAL A 232 -0.16 -20.60 6.23
CA VAL A 232 1.23 -20.72 6.71
C VAL A 232 2.25 -20.47 5.59
N LYS A 233 2.00 -20.99 4.37
CA LYS A 233 2.96 -20.93 3.26
C LYS A 233 2.89 -19.63 2.44
N ALA A 234 1.74 -18.96 2.38
CA ALA A 234 1.54 -17.82 1.48
C ALA A 234 2.51 -16.65 1.71
N PHE A 235 2.95 -16.40 2.96
CA PHE A 235 3.96 -15.39 3.20
C PHE A 235 5.32 -15.78 2.63
N HIS A 236 5.73 -17.05 2.78
CA HIS A 236 6.98 -17.58 2.25
C HIS A 236 7.00 -17.57 0.73
N MET A 237 5.89 -17.96 0.09
CA MET A 237 5.72 -17.84 -1.37
C MET A 237 5.96 -16.40 -1.84
N TYR A 238 5.38 -15.41 -1.13
CA TYR A 238 5.63 -14.00 -1.42
C TYR A 238 7.11 -13.63 -1.27
N GLU A 239 7.82 -14.13 -0.26
CA GLU A 239 9.24 -13.82 -0.09
C GLU A 239 10.12 -14.29 -1.24
N GLU A 240 9.70 -15.34 -1.95
CA GLU A 240 10.41 -15.88 -3.11
C GLU A 240 10.11 -15.09 -4.39
N PHE A 241 8.84 -14.78 -4.69
CA PHE A 241 8.49 -14.07 -5.93
C PHE A 241 8.57 -12.53 -5.83
N ARG A 242 8.67 -11.96 -4.62
CA ARG A 242 8.66 -10.50 -4.40
C ARG A 242 9.64 -9.74 -5.30
N PRO A 243 9.39 -8.45 -5.59
CA PRO A 243 10.29 -7.62 -6.37
C PRO A 243 11.75 -7.69 -5.91
N SER A 244 12.65 -7.93 -6.86
CA SER A 244 14.10 -7.97 -6.61
C SER A 244 14.63 -6.56 -6.37
N VAL A 245 15.07 -6.29 -5.14
CA VAL A 245 15.74 -5.05 -4.73
C VAL A 245 16.85 -5.37 -3.74
N GLN A 246 17.79 -4.44 -3.56
CA GLN A 246 18.90 -4.56 -2.62
C GLN A 246 18.44 -4.95 -1.20
N SER A 247 19.30 -5.63 -0.45
CA SER A 247 19.04 -5.95 0.95
C SER A 247 19.25 -4.73 1.84
N GLY A 248 18.71 -4.78 3.07
CA GLY A 248 18.88 -3.72 4.07
C GLY A 248 18.20 -2.39 3.70
N GLN A 249 18.79 -1.29 4.18
CA GLN A 249 18.29 0.07 3.97
C GLN A 249 18.30 0.48 2.50
N GLY A 250 19.27 0.01 1.71
CA GLY A 250 19.43 0.35 0.30
C GLY A 250 18.29 -0.12 -0.60
N GLY A 251 17.54 -1.16 -0.22
CA GLY A 251 16.34 -1.60 -0.94
C GLY A 251 15.02 -1.09 -0.38
N TRP A 252 15.06 -0.34 0.72
CA TRP A 252 13.84 0.17 1.35
C TRP A 252 13.08 1.09 0.40
N GLY A 253 11.82 0.77 0.13
CA GLY A 253 10.95 1.60 -0.72
C GLY A 253 11.37 1.67 -2.20
N ARG A 254 12.37 0.92 -2.64
CA ARG A 254 12.79 0.86 -4.05
C ARG A 254 11.87 -0.04 -4.87
N LYS A 255 11.75 0.29 -6.15
CA LYS A 255 11.08 -0.55 -7.13
C LYS A 255 12.03 -1.65 -7.59
N GLY A 256 11.49 -2.85 -7.74
CA GLY A 256 12.19 -4.00 -8.28
C GLY A 256 11.36 -4.67 -9.37
N GLN A 257 11.99 -5.59 -10.08
CA GLN A 257 11.29 -6.37 -11.11
C GLN A 257 10.43 -7.47 -10.48
N LEU A 258 9.17 -7.53 -10.88
CA LEU A 258 8.21 -8.58 -10.56
C LEU A 258 7.81 -9.32 -11.84
N SER A 259 8.00 -10.63 -11.89
CA SER A 259 7.57 -11.46 -13.03
C SER A 259 6.30 -12.24 -12.68
N PRO A 260 5.22 -12.15 -13.50
CA PRO A 260 4.01 -12.97 -13.32
C PRO A 260 4.28 -14.47 -13.45
N GLU A 261 5.24 -14.88 -14.29
CA GLU A 261 5.64 -16.28 -14.41
C GLU A 261 6.27 -16.80 -13.12
N LYS A 262 7.10 -15.98 -12.47
CA LYS A 262 7.71 -16.32 -11.18
C LYS A 262 6.65 -16.53 -10.09
N ILE A 263 5.58 -15.72 -10.09
CA ILE A 263 4.45 -15.89 -9.16
C ILE A 263 3.82 -17.27 -9.37
N ARG A 264 3.47 -17.60 -10.62
CA ARG A 264 2.85 -18.89 -10.97
C ARG A 264 3.76 -20.06 -10.60
N ALA A 265 5.04 -19.99 -10.92
CA ALA A 265 6.00 -21.06 -10.63
C ALA A 265 6.17 -21.33 -9.13
N VAL A 266 6.38 -20.27 -8.33
CA VAL A 266 6.57 -20.40 -6.87
C VAL A 266 5.32 -20.94 -6.20
N VAL A 267 4.16 -20.36 -6.51
CA VAL A 267 2.91 -20.73 -5.84
C VAL A 267 2.45 -22.12 -6.30
N ALA A 268 2.61 -22.48 -7.57
CA ALA A 268 2.30 -23.83 -8.03
C ALA A 268 3.28 -24.89 -7.51
N GLY A 269 4.52 -24.53 -7.20
CA GLY A 269 5.56 -25.44 -6.72
C GLY A 269 5.57 -25.68 -5.21
N GLY A 270 4.84 -24.89 -4.41
CA GLY A 270 4.87 -24.93 -2.95
C GLY A 270 3.78 -25.76 -2.28
#